data_AF-A0A843J9Z7-F1
#
_entry.id   AF-A0A843J9Z7-F1
#
_cell.length_a   1.000
_cell.length_b   1.000
_cell.length_c   1.000
_cell.angle_alpha   90.00
_cell.angle_beta   90.00
_cell.angle_gamma   90.00
#
_symmetry.space_group_name_H-M   'P 1'
#
loop_
_entity.id
_entity.type
_entity.pdbx_description
1 polymer ?
#
loop_
_entity_poly.entity_id
_entity_poly.type
_entity_poly.pdbx_seq_one_letter_code
_entity_poly.pdbx_strand_id
1 'polypeptide(L)'
;MKIEFESIGTIHTPFKELEGMPIQPTGAKGIKGKICLKDEFKAGLKDIDGFSHLILIYHLHKTNGNALEVKPFMDTQTHGVFATRSPKRPNNIGMTTVKLDKVEDDVLY
;
A
#
# COMPACT_ATOMS: atom_id res chain seq x y z
N MET A 1 -24.40 4.58 0.36
CA MET A 1 -23.63 5.38 -0.61
C MET A 1 -22.38 4.58 -0.98
N LYS A 2 -22.06 4.46 -2.27
CA LYS A 2 -20.80 3.86 -2.74
C LYS A 2 -19.87 4.97 -3.21
N ILE A 3 -18.58 4.81 -2.97
CA ILE A 3 -17.53 5.74 -3.43
C ILE A 3 -16.61 4.92 -4.33
N GLU A 4 -16.35 5.45 -5.51
CA GLU A 4 -15.50 4.82 -6.52
C GLU A 4 -14.22 5.66 -6.66
N PHE A 5 -13.10 4.98 -6.86
CA PHE A 5 -11.79 5.60 -7.02
C PHE A 5 -11.12 5.03 -8.27
N GLU A 6 -10.46 5.90 -9.01
CA GLU A 6 -9.59 5.48 -10.11
C GLU A 6 -8.14 5.39 -9.63
N SER A 7 -7.43 4.36 -10.07
CA SER A 7 -6.00 4.26 -9.75
C SER A 7 -5.22 5.38 -10.44
N ILE A 8 -4.32 6.02 -9.70
CA ILE A 8 -3.41 7.05 -10.20
C ILE A 8 -2.06 6.51 -10.67
N GLY A 9 -1.77 5.24 -10.42
CA GLY A 9 -0.47 4.64 -10.71
C GLY A 9 -0.35 3.20 -10.23
N THR A 10 0.86 2.66 -10.32
CA THR A 10 1.18 1.28 -9.92
C THR A 10 2.42 1.23 -9.02
N ILE A 11 2.33 0.47 -7.94
CA ILE A 11 3.46 0.20 -7.04
C ILE A 11 4.16 -1.08 -7.52
N HIS A 12 5.45 -0.98 -7.79
CA HIS A 12 6.31 -2.10 -8.15
C HIS A 12 7.23 -2.45 -7.00
N THR A 13 7.17 -3.71 -6.55
CA THR A 13 8.04 -4.24 -5.48
C THR A 13 8.68 -5.55 -5.94
N PRO A 14 9.72 -6.04 -5.26
CA PRO A 14 10.27 -7.37 -5.51
C PRO A 14 9.30 -8.51 -5.15
N PHE A 15 8.22 -8.23 -4.38
CA PHE A 15 7.24 -9.22 -3.96
C PHE A 15 6.18 -9.42 -5.05
N LYS A 16 6.23 -10.57 -5.72
CA LYS A 16 5.28 -10.94 -6.78
C LYS A 16 4.13 -11.81 -6.27
N GLU A 17 4.40 -12.57 -5.21
CA GLU A 17 3.46 -13.49 -4.59
C GLU A 17 3.22 -13.10 -3.13
N LEU A 18 2.12 -13.59 -2.56
CA LEU A 18 1.81 -13.40 -1.13
C LEU A 18 2.80 -14.15 -0.23
N GLU A 19 3.27 -15.31 -0.70
CA GLU A 19 4.29 -16.11 -0.02
C GLU A 19 5.59 -15.29 0.12
N GLY A 20 6.10 -15.15 1.35
CA GLY A 20 7.32 -14.38 1.63
C GLY A 20 7.16 -12.86 1.60
N MET A 21 5.95 -12.33 1.35
CA MET A 21 5.68 -10.90 1.50
C MET A 21 5.72 -10.51 2.99
N PRO A 22 6.40 -9.41 3.35
CA PRO A 22 6.44 -8.94 4.74
C PRO A 22 5.05 -8.67 5.31
N ILE A 23 4.80 -9.18 6.52
CA ILE A 23 3.52 -9.01 7.22
C ILE A 23 3.26 -7.53 7.53
N GLN A 24 4.33 -6.78 7.82
CA GLN A 24 4.30 -5.35 8.12
C GLN A 24 5.47 -4.63 7.43
N PRO A 25 5.36 -3.31 7.16
CA PRO A 25 6.40 -2.53 6.50
C PRO A 25 7.79 -2.62 7.17
N THR A 26 7.82 -2.81 8.49
CA THR A 26 9.07 -2.99 9.26
C THR A 26 9.87 -4.21 8.80
N GLY A 27 9.21 -5.28 8.35
CA GLY A 27 9.85 -6.46 7.78
C GLY A 27 10.39 -6.26 6.36
N ALA A 28 10.05 -5.13 5.72
CA ALA A 28 10.54 -4.74 4.39
C ALA A 28 11.64 -3.67 4.45
N LYS A 29 12.22 -3.39 5.64
CA LYS A 29 13.21 -2.32 5.80
C LYS A 29 14.41 -2.54 4.87
N GLY A 30 14.73 -1.53 4.06
CA GLY A 30 15.83 -1.57 3.10
C GLY A 30 15.46 -2.20 1.75
N ILE A 31 14.26 -2.76 1.60
CA ILE A 31 13.76 -3.23 0.31
C ILE A 31 13.30 -2.01 -0.50
N LYS A 32 13.85 -1.89 -1.70
CA LYS A 32 13.49 -0.82 -2.64
C LYS A 32 12.29 -1.20 -3.49
N GLY A 33 11.51 -0.20 -3.86
CA GLY A 33 10.41 -0.31 -4.81
C GLY A 33 10.42 0.91 -5.74
N LYS A 34 9.41 0.99 -6.59
CA LYS A 34 9.12 2.22 -7.33
C LYS A 34 7.63 2.39 -7.53
N ILE A 35 7.18 3.62 -7.67
CA ILE A 35 5.79 3.98 -7.95
C ILE A 35 5.79 4.66 -9.31
N CYS A 36 5.05 4.13 -10.27
CA CYS A 36 4.86 4.75 -11.58
C CYS A 36 3.46 5.36 -11.63
N LEU A 37 3.36 6.68 -11.71
CA LEU A 37 2.08 7.36 -11.90
C LEU A 37 1.65 7.27 -13.36
N LYS A 38 0.35 7.46 -13.62
CA LYS A 38 -0.12 7.72 -14.98
C LYS A 38 0.24 9.16 -15.36
N ASP A 39 0.59 9.37 -16.63
CA ASP A 39 1.01 10.66 -17.19
C ASP A 39 0.06 11.82 -16.83
N GLU A 40 -1.25 11.57 -16.86
CA GLU A 40 -2.30 12.55 -16.57
C GLU A 40 -2.24 13.12 -15.13
N PHE A 41 -1.60 12.41 -14.20
CA PHE A 41 -1.46 12.81 -12.80
C PHE A 41 -0.08 13.38 -12.46
N LYS A 42 0.87 13.40 -13.41
CA LYS A 42 2.26 13.85 -13.19
C LYS A 42 2.35 15.26 -12.61
N ALA A 43 1.45 16.18 -13.02
CA ALA A 43 1.44 17.54 -12.49
C ALA A 43 1.23 17.61 -10.97
N GLY A 44 0.61 16.59 -10.36
CA GLY A 44 0.43 16.47 -8.92
C GLY A 44 1.70 16.14 -8.13
N LEU A 45 2.81 15.80 -8.81
CA LEU A 45 4.10 15.53 -8.17
C LEU A 45 4.92 16.79 -7.85
N LYS A 46 4.41 17.97 -8.19
CA LYS A 46 5.09 19.23 -7.90
C LYS A 46 5.44 19.33 -6.40
N ASP A 47 6.69 19.67 -6.09
CA ASP A 47 7.25 19.88 -4.75
C ASP A 47 7.32 18.61 -3.86
N ILE A 48 7.02 17.42 -4.40
CA ILE A 48 7.00 16.16 -3.62
C ILE A 48 8.40 15.71 -3.16
N ASP A 49 9.44 16.11 -3.89
CA ASP A 49 10.85 15.86 -3.59
C ASP A 49 11.38 16.68 -2.40
N GLY A 50 10.61 17.68 -1.93
CA GLY A 50 10.86 18.39 -0.69
C GLY A 50 10.60 17.56 0.58
N PHE A 51 9.96 16.38 0.46
CA PHE A 51 9.63 15.51 1.59
C PHE A 51 10.55 14.29 1.67
N SER A 52 10.86 13.87 2.89
CA SER A 52 11.67 12.65 3.12
C SER A 52 10.87 11.35 3.06
N HIS A 53 9.56 11.42 3.29
CA HIS A 53 8.68 10.26 3.39
C HIS A 53 7.33 10.55 2.75
N LEU A 54 6.72 9.49 2.19
CA LEU A 54 5.41 9.52 1.58
C LEU A 54 4.44 8.61 2.33
N ILE A 55 3.19 9.03 2.41
CA ILE A 55 2.08 8.15 2.80
C ILE A 55 1.47 7.59 1.52
N LEU A 56 1.52 6.27 1.38
CA LEU A 56 0.90 5.56 0.27
C LEU A 56 -0.46 5.04 0.72
N ILE A 57 -1.49 5.30 -0.07
CA ILE A 57 -2.80 4.68 0.01
C ILE A 57 -2.97 3.85 -1.26
N TYR A 58 -3.21 2.55 -1.12
CA TYR A 58 -3.20 1.64 -2.26
C TYR A 58 -4.27 0.56 -2.13
N HIS A 59 -4.73 0.07 -3.28
CA HIS A 59 -5.73 -1.00 -3.31
C HIS A 59 -5.07 -2.38 -3.21
N LEU A 60 -5.53 -3.20 -2.27
CA LEU A 60 -5.07 -4.57 -2.05
C LEU A 60 -5.76 -5.51 -3.04
N HIS A 61 -5.44 -5.35 -4.33
CA HIS A 61 -6.11 -5.96 -5.49
C HIS A 61 -6.16 -7.50 -5.51
N LYS A 62 -5.30 -8.19 -4.75
CA LYS A 62 -5.32 -9.66 -4.59
C LYS A 62 -6.15 -10.15 -3.40
N THR A 63 -6.75 -9.25 -2.62
CA THR A 63 -7.58 -9.63 -1.49
C THR A 63 -8.95 -10.08 -1.96
N ASN A 64 -9.26 -11.35 -1.72
CA ASN A 64 -10.56 -11.93 -2.04
C ASN A 64 -11.49 -11.91 -0.82
N GLY A 65 -12.69 -11.39 -1.02
CA GLY A 65 -13.73 -11.30 0.02
C GLY A 65 -13.41 -10.30 1.14
N ASN A 66 -14.28 -10.29 2.15
CA ASN A 66 -14.09 -9.52 3.38
C ASN A 66 -14.58 -10.34 4.59
N ALA A 67 -14.18 -9.92 5.79
CA ALA A 67 -14.64 -10.49 7.04
C ALA A 67 -14.76 -9.38 8.10
N LEU A 68 -15.76 -9.48 8.99
CA LEU A 68 -15.90 -8.56 10.12
C LEU A 68 -15.04 -8.96 11.31
N GLU A 69 -14.64 -10.23 11.40
CA GLU A 69 -13.68 -10.74 12.36
C GLU A 69 -12.58 -11.52 11.64
N VAL A 70 -11.35 -11.42 12.17
CA VAL A 70 -10.16 -12.05 11.60
C VAL A 70 -9.29 -12.58 12.74
N LYS A 71 -8.51 -13.62 12.46
CA LYS A 71 -7.42 -14.07 13.33
C LYS A 71 -6.09 -13.58 12.74
N PRO A 72 -5.45 -12.56 13.31
CA PRO A 72 -4.14 -12.09 12.86
C PRO A 72 -3.08 -13.18 12.91
N PHE A 73 -2.08 -13.10 12.03
CA PHE A 73 -1.03 -14.13 11.91
C PHE A 73 -0.27 -14.41 13.22
N MET A 74 -0.04 -13.37 14.03
CA MET A 74 0.71 -13.44 15.29
C MET A 74 -0.18 -13.61 16.52
N ASP A 75 -1.46 -13.90 16.35
CA ASP A 75 -2.42 -14.00 17.44
C ASP A 75 -3.14 -15.36 17.43
N THR A 76 -3.61 -15.77 18.60
CA THR A 76 -4.41 -16.98 18.79
C THR A 76 -5.91 -16.71 18.80
N GLN A 77 -6.33 -15.47 19.11
CA GLN A 77 -7.74 -15.07 19.21
C GLN A 77 -8.24 -14.35 17.95
N THR A 78 -9.57 -14.30 17.79
CA THR A 78 -10.22 -13.49 16.76
C THR A 78 -10.44 -12.07 17.24
N HIS A 79 -10.35 -11.13 16.31
CA HIS A 79 -10.55 -9.71 16.56
C HIS A 79 -11.43 -9.10 15.49
N GLY A 80 -12.21 -8.08 15.86
CA GLY A 80 -12.92 -7.27 14.88
C GLY A 80 -11.95 -6.67 13.86
N VAL A 81 -12.25 -6.78 12.57
CA VAL A 81 -11.32 -6.44 11.48
C VAL A 81 -10.83 -4.99 11.55
N PHE A 82 -11.66 -4.09 12.09
CA PHE A 82 -11.34 -2.67 12.26
C PHE A 82 -10.35 -2.38 13.38
N ALA A 83 -10.16 -3.32 14.32
CA ALA A 83 -9.10 -3.26 15.33
C ALA A 83 -7.76 -3.82 14.82
N THR A 84 -7.68 -4.22 13.55
CA THR A 84 -6.50 -4.85 12.96
C THR A 84 -6.06 -4.14 11.67
N ARG A 85 -4.92 -4.56 11.13
CA ARG A 85 -4.44 -4.20 9.79
C ARG A 85 -4.66 -5.31 8.75
N SER A 86 -5.59 -6.23 9.01
CA SER A 86 -5.89 -7.31 8.06
C SER A 86 -6.29 -6.76 6.70
N PRO A 87 -5.89 -7.38 5.58
CA PRO A 87 -6.31 -6.97 4.24
C PRO A 87 -7.79 -7.23 3.97
N LYS A 88 -8.43 -8.21 4.65
CA LYS A 88 -9.81 -8.71 4.41
C LYS A 88 -10.91 -7.75 4.89
N ARG A 89 -10.70 -6.44 4.80
CA ARG A 89 -11.65 -5.42 5.27
C ARG A 89 -12.73 -5.20 4.20
N PRO A 90 -13.88 -4.60 4.51
CA PRO A 90 -14.90 -4.30 3.50
C PRO A 90 -14.36 -3.46 2.32
N ASN A 91 -13.46 -2.53 2.61
CA ASN A 91 -12.70 -1.78 1.61
C ASN A 91 -11.22 -2.17 1.69
N ASN A 92 -10.74 -2.84 0.66
CA ASN A 92 -9.39 -3.40 0.55
C ASN A 92 -8.34 -2.30 0.31
N ILE A 93 -8.20 -1.38 1.27
CA ILE A 93 -7.29 -0.25 1.23
C ILE A 93 -6.13 -0.52 2.20
N GLY A 94 -4.93 -0.53 1.66
CA GLY A 94 -3.67 -0.53 2.39
C GLY A 94 -3.16 0.89 2.60
N MET A 95 -2.41 1.08 3.68
CA MET A 95 -1.72 2.32 3.98
C MET A 95 -0.33 2.01 4.53
N THR A 96 0.69 2.68 4.01
CA THR A 96 2.06 2.57 4.52
C THR A 96 2.79 3.90 4.39
N THR A 97 3.79 4.12 5.23
CA THR A 97 4.76 5.20 5.07
C THR A 97 6.03 4.63 4.46
N VAL A 98 6.55 5.27 3.43
CA VAL A 98 7.82 4.90 2.77
C VAL A 98 8.77 6.09 2.79
N LYS A 99 10.07 5.83 2.72
CA LYS A 99 11.07 6.87 2.48
C LYS A 99 11.10 7.16 0.98
N LEU A 100 11.17 8.43 0.61
CA LEU A 100 11.43 8.87 -0.77
C LEU A 100 12.94 8.96 -0.97
N ASP A 101 13.48 8.19 -1.92
CA ASP A 101 14.89 8.23 -2.29
C ASP A 101 15.14 9.24 -3.43
N LYS A 102 14.27 9.27 -4.45
CA LYS A 102 14.32 10.27 -5.54
C LYS A 102 13.02 10.30 -6.36
N VAL A 103 12.87 11.34 -7.18
CA VAL A 103 11.80 11.50 -8.17
C VAL A 103 12.44 11.61 -9.56
N GLU A 104 11.96 10.82 -10.52
CA GLU A 104 12.34 10.89 -11.93
C GLU A 104 11.07 10.89 -12.77
N ASP A 105 10.70 12.05 -13.31
CA ASP A 105 9.50 12.20 -14.13
C ASP A 105 8.21 11.77 -13.37
N ASP A 106 7.54 10.71 -13.81
CA ASP A 106 6.33 10.09 -13.25
C ASP A 106 6.66 8.96 -12.27
N VAL A 107 7.95 8.72 -12.02
CA VAL A 107 8.46 7.61 -11.21
C VAL A 107 9.05 8.10 -9.90
N LEU A 108 8.58 7.52 -8.80
CA LEU A 108 9.10 7.75 -7.45
C LEU A 108 9.81 6.50 -6.96
N TYR A 109 10.98 6.68 -6.35
CA TYR A 109 11.82 5.60 -5.83
C TYR A 109 11.93 5.68 -4.31
#